data_AF-A0AAN8SKI3-F1
#
_entry.id   AF-A0AAN8SKI3-F1
#
_cell.length_a   1.000
_cell.length_b   1.000
_cell.length_c   1.000
_cell.angle_alpha   90.00
_cell.angle_beta   90.00
_cell.angle_gamma   90.00
#
_symmetry.space_group_name_H-M   'P 1'
#
loop_
_entity.id
_entity.type
_entity.pdbx_description
1 polymer ?
#
loop_
_entity_poly.entity_id
_entity_poly.type
_entity_poly.pdbx_seq_one_letter_code
_entity_poly.pdbx_strand_id
1 'polypeptide(L)'
;MHTALVAGWAGSMALYELAVFDPSDPVLDPMWRQGMFVIPFMTRLGITNSWGGWSITGGTENPLWICQRSLEFIYFSQGWLALVLVHFM
;
A
#
# COMPACT_ATOMS: atom_id res chain seq x y z
N MET A 1 -1.50 -0.48 -21.39
CA MET A 1 -2.28 0.64 -20.80
C MET A 1 -3.05 0.21 -19.56
N HIS A 2 -3.94 -0.78 -19.63
CA HIS A 2 -4.73 -1.27 -18.48
C HIS A 2 -3.87 -1.63 -17.25
N THR A 3 -2.79 -2.40 -17.42
CA THR A 3 -1.88 -2.82 -16.36
C THR A 3 -1.23 -1.66 -15.60
N ALA A 4 -0.84 -0.61 -16.33
CA ALA A 4 -0.24 0.58 -15.74
C ALA A 4 -1.24 1.34 -14.86
N LEU A 5 -2.49 1.49 -15.33
CA LEU A 5 -3.55 2.16 -14.57
C LEU A 5 -3.91 1.39 -13.29
N VAL A 6 -4.04 0.06 -13.38
CA VAL A 6 -4.35 -0.78 -12.21
C VAL A 6 -3.23 -0.74 -11.18
N ALA A 7 -1.96 -0.79 -11.62
CA ALA A 7 -0.82 -0.65 -10.72
C ALA A 7 -0.76 0.74 -10.06
N GLY A 8 -1.03 1.81 -10.83
CA GLY A 8 -1.09 3.18 -10.32
C GLY A 8 -2.19 3.35 -9.28
N TRP A 9 -3.38 2.79 -9.54
CA TRP A 9 -4.48 2.76 -8.57
C TRP A 9 -4.07 2.06 -7.28
N ALA A 10 -3.50 0.85 -7.38
CA ALA A 10 -3.10 0.08 -6.20
C ALA A 10 -2.09 0.83 -5.32
N GLY A 11 -1.10 1.49 -5.93
CA GLY A 11 -0.14 2.33 -5.20
C GLY A 11 -0.76 3.59 -4.58
N SER A 12 -1.62 4.30 -5.32
CA SER A 12 -2.26 5.52 -4.83
C SER A 12 -3.27 5.26 -3.71
N MET A 13 -4.07 4.19 -3.82
CA MET A 13 -5.04 3.80 -2.79
C MET A 13 -4.32 3.37 -1.51
N ALA A 14 -3.20 2.64 -1.65
CA ALA A 14 -2.39 2.25 -0.50
C ALA A 14 -1.78 3.46 0.23
N LEU A 15 -1.29 4.46 -0.50
CA LEU A 15 -0.80 5.70 0.10
C LEU A 15 -1.92 6.51 0.77
N TYR A 16 -3.11 6.55 0.16
CA TYR A 16 -4.27 7.21 0.72
C TYR A 16 -4.70 6.57 2.05
N GLU A 17 -4.84 5.24 2.07
CA GLU A 17 -5.19 4.50 3.29
C GLU A 17 -4.14 4.71 4.38
N LEU A 18 -2.84 4.69 4.04
CA LEU A 18 -1.75 4.92 4.99
C LEU A 18 -1.75 6.34 5.58
N ALA A 19 -2.19 7.34 4.81
CA ALA A 19 -2.28 8.72 5.29
C ALA A 19 -3.43 8.95 6.28
N VAL A 20 -4.49 8.13 6.21
CA VAL A 20 -5.71 8.28 7.03
C VAL A 20 -5.79 7.24 8.15
N PHE A 21 -5.07 6.12 8.02
CA PHE A 21 -5.10 5.01 8.96
C PHE A 21 -4.55 5.41 10.35
N ASP A 22 -5.34 5.13 11.39
CA ASP A 22 -4.94 5.31 12.79
C ASP A 22 -4.56 3.95 13.41
N PRO A 23 -3.27 3.70 13.70
CA PRO A 23 -2.80 2.46 14.31
C PRO A 23 -2.95 2.39 15.84
N SER A 24 -3.54 3.42 16.49
CA SER A 24 -3.47 3.58 17.95
C SER A 24 -4.26 2.54 18.75
N ASP A 25 -5.41 2.06 18.25
CA ASP A 25 -6.25 1.08 18.96
C ASP A 25 -6.70 -0.07 18.05
N PRO A 26 -5.88 -1.13 17.92
CA PRO A 26 -6.22 -2.27 17.07
C PRO A 26 -7.36 -3.15 17.64
N VAL A 27 -7.81 -2.92 18.88
CA VAL A 27 -8.85 -3.72 19.53
C VAL A 27 -10.23 -3.10 19.29
N LEU A 28 -10.37 -1.80 19.56
CA LEU A 28 -11.67 -1.10 19.47
C LEU A 28 -11.88 -0.38 18.12
N ASP A 29 -10.79 -0.04 17.43
CA ASP A 29 -10.82 0.58 16.10
C ASP A 29 -9.93 -0.14 15.07
N PRO A 30 -10.22 -1.42 14.77
CA PRO A 30 -9.47 -2.17 13.77
C PRO A 30 -9.73 -1.65 12.35
N MET A 31 -8.85 -2.01 11.43
CA MET A 31 -8.82 -1.55 10.02
C MET A 31 -10.17 -1.59 9.27
N TRP A 32 -11.01 -2.59 9.56
CA TRP A 32 -12.33 -2.74 8.92
C TRP A 32 -13.37 -1.73 9.41
N ARG A 33 -13.18 -1.11 10.58
CA ARG A 33 -14.01 -0.01 11.09
C ARG A 33 -13.62 1.34 10.49
N GLN A 34 -12.35 1.50 10.15
CA GLN A 34 -11.82 2.69 9.48
C GLN A 34 -12.04 2.70 7.96
N GLY A 35 -12.62 1.63 7.39
CA GLY A 35 -12.92 1.54 5.96
C GLY A 35 -11.71 1.27 5.07
N MET A 36 -10.66 0.66 5.61
CA MET A 36 -9.46 0.30 4.85
C MET A 36 -9.73 -0.91 3.95
N PHE A 37 -9.38 -0.83 2.67
CA PHE A 37 -9.63 -1.87 1.68
C PHE A 37 -8.34 -2.58 1.24
N VAL A 38 -7.26 -1.86 0.96
CA VAL A 38 -6.01 -2.39 0.41
C VAL A 38 -5.06 -2.89 1.52
N ILE A 39 -4.97 -2.19 2.65
CA ILE A 39 -4.12 -2.60 3.79
C ILE A 39 -4.48 -4.03 4.32
N PRO A 40 -5.76 -4.47 4.39
CA PRO A 40 -6.10 -5.86 4.72
C PRO A 40 -5.51 -6.92 3.76
N PHE A 41 -5.39 -6.61 2.47
CA PHE A 41 -4.76 -7.54 1.52
C PHE A 41 -3.24 -7.57 1.66
N MET A 42 -2.64 -6.43 2.00
CA MET A 42 -1.21 -6.32 2.28
C MET A 42 -0.81 -7.08 3.54
N THR A 43 -1.59 -6.95 4.61
CA THR A 43 -1.38 -7.67 5.89
C THR A 43 -1.49 -9.18 5.75
N ARG A 44 -2.42 -9.66 4.93
CA ARG A 44 -2.53 -11.10 4.62
C ARG A 44 -1.26 -11.68 4.00
N LEU A 45 -0.49 -10.86 3.27
CA LEU A 45 0.78 -11.24 2.66
C LEU A 45 1.99 -10.98 3.58
N GLY A 46 1.75 -10.72 4.87
CA GLY A 46 2.80 -10.49 5.86
C GLY A 46 3.36 -9.07 5.88
N ILE A 47 2.72 -8.10 5.21
CA ILE A 47 3.11 -6.69 5.32
C ILE A 47 2.39 -6.07 6.52
N THR A 48 3.06 -6.00 7.66
CA THR A 48 2.44 -5.57 8.91
C THR A 48 3.04 -4.30 9.48
N ASN A 49 4.17 -3.84 8.95
CA ASN A 49 4.95 -2.77 9.57
C ASN A 49 5.02 -1.52 8.69
N SER A 50 5.07 -0.36 9.32
CA SER A 50 5.24 0.93 8.66
C SER A 50 6.62 1.52 8.92
N TRP A 51 7.07 2.42 8.04
CA TRP A 51 8.29 3.21 8.27
C TRP A 51 8.15 4.16 9.47
N GLY A 52 6.91 4.47 9.87
CA GLY A 52 6.59 5.28 11.05
C GLY A 52 6.71 4.52 12.38
N GLY A 53 7.27 3.30 12.38
CA GLY A 53 7.55 2.53 13.60
C GLY A 53 6.32 1.87 14.25
N TRP A 54 5.17 1.89 13.57
CA TRP A 54 3.96 1.22 14.03
C TRP A 54 3.72 -0.09 13.27
N SER A 55 3.08 -1.05 13.94
CA SER A 55 2.64 -2.32 13.37
C SER A 55 1.15 -2.50 13.57
N ILE A 56 0.53 -3.24 12.66
CA ILE A 56 -0.92 -3.49 12.65
C ILE A 56 -1.37 -4.33 13.85
N THR A 57 -0.46 -5.12 14.44
CA THR A 57 -0.70 -5.89 15.66
C THR A 57 -0.21 -5.20 16.94
N GLY A 58 0.26 -3.94 16.85
CA GLY A 58 0.79 -3.18 18.00
C GLY A 58 2.21 -3.57 18.46
N GLY A 59 2.89 -4.47 17.75
CA GLY A 59 4.29 -4.84 18.02
C GLY A 59 5.33 -3.93 17.35
N THR A 60 6.59 -3.99 17.80
CA THR A 60 7.73 -3.25 17.23
C THR A 60 8.80 -4.21 16.70
N GLU A 61 8.51 -4.93 15.61
CA GLU A 61 9.44 -5.95 15.06
C GLU A 61 9.58 -5.85 13.52
N ASN A 62 10.81 -6.03 13.02
CA ASN A 62 11.42 -5.78 11.68
C ASN A 62 10.92 -6.69 10.50
N PRO A 63 11.10 -6.39 9.19
CA PRO A 63 9.99 -5.85 8.39
C PRO A 63 9.70 -6.43 6.99
N LEU A 64 8.41 -6.43 6.64
CA LEU A 64 7.92 -6.07 5.30
C LEU A 64 7.15 -4.74 5.44
N TRP A 65 7.55 -3.73 4.68
CA TRP A 65 7.09 -2.34 4.86
C TRP A 65 5.95 -1.95 3.91
N ILE A 66 4.85 -1.44 4.47
CA ILE A 66 3.65 -1.04 3.72
C ILE A 66 3.87 0.21 2.85
N CYS A 67 4.67 1.16 3.34
CA CYS A 67 5.00 2.40 2.62
C CYS A 67 5.93 2.14 1.41
N GLN A 68 6.95 1.28 1.59
CA GLN A 68 7.89 0.94 0.51
C GLN A 68 7.21 0.19 -0.64
N ARG A 69 6.37 -0.81 -0.34
CA ARG A 69 5.68 -1.57 -1.38
C ARG A 69 4.65 -0.74 -2.15
N SER A 70 4.05 0.26 -1.51
CA SER A 70 3.14 1.20 -2.19
C SER A 70 3.85 2.04 -3.25
N LEU A 71 5.08 2.48 -2.98
CA LEU A 71 5.89 3.24 -3.95
C LEU A 71 6.34 2.37 -5.14
N GLU A 72 6.65 1.10 -4.92
CA GLU A 72 7.01 0.17 -6.01
C GLU A 72 5.89 0.02 -7.04
N PHE A 73 4.62 -0.02 -6.62
CA PHE A 73 3.47 -0.04 -7.54
C PHE A 73 3.37 1.24 -8.39
N ILE A 74 3.75 2.39 -7.83
CA ILE A 74 3.76 3.68 -8.56
C ILE A 74 4.89 3.70 -9.58
N TYR A 75 6.11 3.31 -9.20
CA TYR A 75 7.24 3.26 -10.13
C TYR A 75 7.03 2.23 -11.24
N PHE A 76 6.44 1.08 -10.91
CA PHE A 76 6.04 0.08 -11.89
C PHE A 76 5.02 0.64 -12.88
N SER A 77 3.98 1.34 -12.40
CA SER A 77 2.99 2.01 -13.26
C SER A 77 3.65 2.98 -14.25
N GLN A 78 4.57 3.82 -13.78
CA GLN A 78 5.33 4.77 -14.61
C GLN A 78 6.16 4.05 -15.70
N GLY A 79 6.83 2.96 -15.34
CA GLY A 79 7.60 2.13 -16.28
C GLY A 79 6.74 1.54 -17.40
N TRP A 80 5.54 1.07 -17.07
CA TRP A 80 4.59 0.55 -18.08
C TRP A 80 3.97 1.64 -18.94
N LEU A 81 3.75 2.84 -18.41
CA LEU A 81 3.31 3.98 -19.22
C LEU A 81 4.40 4.38 -20.23
N ALA A 82 5.67 4.40 -19.82
CA ALA A 82 6.78 4.66 -20.72
C ALA A 82 6.88 3.59 -21.83
N LEU A 83 6.75 2.30 -21.48
CA LEU A 83 6.76 1.21 -22.46
C LEU A 83 5.59 1.31 -23.47
N VAL A 84 4.40 1.65 -22.99
CA VAL A 84 3.22 1.88 -23.83
C VAL A 84 3.52 2.96 -24.86
N LEU A 85 4.07 4.10 -24.44
CA LEU A 85 4.37 5.22 -25.33
C LEU A 85 5.38 4.82 -26.42
N VAL A 86 6.44 4.10 -26.04
CA VAL A 86 7.47 3.62 -26.99
C VAL A 86 6.92 2.59 -27.98
N HIS A 87 5.89 1.82 -27.61
CA HIS A 87 5.29 0.82 -28.49
C HIS A 87 4.39 1.41 -29.59
N PHE A 88 3.94 2.66 -29.43
CA PHE A 88 3.08 3.36 -30.40
C PHE A 88 3.83 4.39 -31.26
N MET A 89 5.16 4.45 -31.15
CA MET A 89 6.05 5.28 -31.98
C MET A 89 6.70 4.43 -33.07
#